data_AF-A0A3E2VW72-F1
#
_entry.id   AF-A0A3E2VW72-F1
#
_cell.length_a   1.000
_cell.length_b   1.000
_cell.length_c   1.000
_cell.angle_alpha   90.00
_cell.angle_beta   90.00
_cell.angle_gamma   90.00
#
_symmetry.space_group_name_H-M   'P 1'
#
loop_
_entity.id
_entity.type
_entity.pdbx_description
1 polymer ?
#
loop_
_entity_poly.entity_id
_entity_poly.type
_entity_poly.pdbx_seq_one_letter_code
_entity_poly.pdbx_strand_id
1 'polypeptide(L)'
;MIDDMAVYIANLGKYNEGYLVGAWFTFPIDEEDVKEKIGLNEQYEEYAIHDTDNFPIAIGEYVSIEELNEMYEMIEELPDYIVECLDEFISHYGTLEEVVEHKDDIYYYPDCETMTDVAYYYIDELQALGDIPPSLQNYIDYEAYGRDLDMGGCFIETSRGMCEIPY
;
A
#
# COMPACT_ATOMS: atom_id res chain seq x y z
N MET A 1 -9.23 6.06 5.25
CA MET A 1 -8.51 7.31 4.93
C MET A 1 -7.23 7.30 5.73
N ILE A 2 -6.16 7.94 5.24
CA ILE A 2 -4.86 7.93 5.93
C ILE A 2 -4.98 8.55 7.34
N ASP A 3 -5.95 9.45 7.54
CA ASP A 3 -6.28 10.08 8.82
C ASP A 3 -6.75 9.11 9.94
N ASP A 4 -7.07 7.85 9.64
CA ASP A 4 -7.59 6.87 10.60
C ASP A 4 -6.56 5.80 11.01
N MET A 5 -5.28 5.98 10.64
CA MET A 5 -4.22 5.02 10.98
C MET A 5 -3.88 5.09 12.47
N ALA A 6 -3.80 3.91 13.11
CA ALA A 6 -3.40 3.80 14.50
C ALA A 6 -2.60 2.53 14.78
N VAL A 7 -1.79 2.57 15.84
CA VAL A 7 -1.06 1.41 16.37
C VAL A 7 -1.33 1.23 17.85
N TYR A 8 -1.34 -0.02 18.30
CA TYR A 8 -1.41 -0.37 19.70
C TYR A 8 -0.01 -0.69 20.22
N ILE A 9 0.47 0.14 21.14
CA ILE A 9 1.79 0.02 21.75
C ILE A 9 1.63 -0.45 23.19
N ALA A 10 2.35 -1.51 23.57
CA ALA A 10 2.34 -2.06 24.92
C ALA A 10 3.71 -1.95 25.61
N ASN A 11 3.69 -1.74 26.92
CA ASN A 11 4.87 -1.72 27.78
C ASN A 11 5.28 -3.15 28.14
N LEU A 12 6.44 -3.60 27.63
CA LEU A 12 6.92 -4.97 27.81
C LEU A 12 7.37 -5.25 29.25
N GLY A 13 7.98 -4.27 29.91
CA GLY A 13 8.47 -4.47 31.26
C GLY A 13 7.33 -4.63 32.29
N LYS A 14 6.24 -3.87 32.14
CA LYS A 14 5.01 -4.08 32.94
C LYS A 14 4.29 -5.38 32.57
N TYR A 15 4.33 -5.76 31.29
CA TYR A 15 3.79 -7.03 30.83
C TYR A 15 4.48 -8.22 31.50
N ASN A 16 5.81 -8.18 31.61
CA ASN A 16 6.62 -9.19 32.31
C ASN A 16 6.28 -9.30 33.81
N GLU A 17 5.74 -8.24 34.41
CA GLU A 17 5.26 -8.23 35.80
C GLU A 17 3.79 -8.66 35.94
N GLY A 18 3.14 -9.05 34.85
CA GLY A 18 1.74 -9.48 34.81
C GLY A 18 0.73 -8.34 34.66
N TYR A 19 1.18 -7.13 34.32
CA TYR A 19 0.31 -5.99 34.04
C TYR A 19 0.19 -5.76 32.54
N LEU A 20 -1.05 -5.82 32.03
CA LEU A 20 -1.36 -5.43 30.66
C LEU A 20 -1.48 -3.91 30.57
N VAL A 21 -0.40 -3.23 30.17
CA VAL A 21 -0.39 -1.79 29.97
C VAL A 21 -0.04 -1.49 28.52
N GLY A 22 -1.02 -0.98 27.78
CA GLY A 22 -0.85 -0.52 26.41
C GLY A 22 -1.97 0.44 26.02
N ALA A 23 -1.78 1.15 24.93
CA ALA A 23 -2.75 2.11 24.42
C ALA A 23 -2.67 2.23 22.90
N TRP A 24 -3.78 2.69 22.31
CA TRP A 24 -3.83 3.10 20.90
C TRP A 24 -3.29 4.52 20.74
N PHE A 25 -2.54 4.71 19.66
CA PHE A 25 -1.96 5.97 19.21
C PHE A 25 -2.26 6.17 17.73
N THR A 26 -2.77 7.35 17.39
CA THR A 26 -2.99 7.79 16.01
C THR A 26 -1.74 8.49 15.50
N PHE A 27 -1.51 8.43 14.19
CA PHE A 27 -0.38 9.12 13.56
C PHE A 27 -0.62 10.63 13.39
N PRO A 28 0.45 11.44 13.33
CA PRO A 28 1.81 11.10 13.73
C PRO A 28 1.92 10.90 15.26
N ILE A 29 2.73 9.94 15.69
CA ILE A 29 2.84 9.51 17.08
C ILE A 29 3.84 10.39 17.83
N ASP A 30 3.40 11.01 18.92
CA ASP A 30 4.28 11.73 19.86
C ASP A 30 4.92 10.76 20.87
N GLU A 31 6.24 10.65 20.84
CA GLU A 31 7.00 9.78 21.73
C GLU A 31 6.82 10.14 23.22
N GLU A 32 6.64 11.42 23.54
CA GLU A 32 6.38 11.87 24.91
C GLU A 32 4.98 11.42 25.39
N ASP A 33 3.96 11.48 24.52
CA ASP A 33 2.61 10.97 24.83
C ASP A 33 2.63 9.45 25.05
N VAL A 34 3.40 8.71 24.23
CA VAL A 34 3.58 7.26 24.45
C VAL A 34 4.19 7.01 25.82
N LYS A 35 5.29 7.68 26.15
CA LYS A 35 5.97 7.53 27.44
C LYS A 35 5.03 7.82 28.61
N GLU A 36 4.24 8.89 28.56
CA GLU A 36 3.29 9.24 29.61
C GLU A 36 2.16 8.20 29.72
N LYS A 37 1.54 7.83 28.60
CA LYS A 37 0.29 7.06 28.57
C LYS A 37 0.49 5.59 28.92
N ILE A 38 1.58 4.97 28.48
CA ILE A 38 1.92 3.58 28.86
C ILE A 38 2.93 3.51 30.02
N GLY A 39 3.39 4.68 30.49
CA GLY A 39 4.25 4.84 31.66
C GLY A 39 5.62 4.19 31.47
N LEU A 40 6.28 4.51 30.34
CA LEU A 40 7.70 4.20 30.12
C LEU A 40 8.56 5.15 30.96
N ASN A 41 9.68 4.66 31.48
CA ASN A 41 10.64 5.43 32.28
C ASN A 41 12.00 4.70 32.32
N GLU A 42 12.97 5.22 33.08
CA GLU A 42 14.33 4.62 33.23
C GLU A 42 14.34 3.13 33.68
N GLN A 43 13.22 2.61 34.22
CA GLN A 43 13.07 1.20 34.62
C GLN A 43 12.27 0.37 33.60
N TYR A 44 11.42 1.00 32.81
CA TYR A 44 10.53 0.37 31.84
C TYR A 44 10.71 1.07 30.49
N GLU A 45 11.83 0.81 29.83
CA GLU A 45 12.18 1.45 28.54
C GLU A 45 11.61 0.68 27.34
N GLU A 46 11.35 -0.62 27.51
CA GLU A 46 10.96 -1.51 26.42
C GLU A 46 9.44 -1.47 26.14
N TYR A 47 9.11 -1.25 24.88
CA TYR A 47 7.77 -1.36 24.33
C TYR A 47 7.76 -2.28 23.10
N ALA A 48 6.57 -2.73 22.71
CA ALA A 48 6.35 -3.44 21.46
C ALA A 48 5.03 -2.98 20.82
N ILE A 49 5.00 -3.01 19.49
CA ILE A 49 3.79 -2.83 18.69
C ILE A 49 3.10 -4.19 18.63
N HIS A 50 1.89 -4.25 19.12
CA HIS A 50 1.15 -5.51 19.22
C HIS A 50 0.02 -5.62 18.19
N ASP A 51 -0.50 -4.49 17.73
CA ASP A 51 -1.61 -4.45 16.79
C ASP A 51 -1.60 -3.15 16.00
N THR A 52 -2.22 -3.15 14.83
CA THR A 52 -2.40 -1.97 13.97
C THR A 52 -3.86 -1.87 13.54
N ASP A 53 -4.34 -0.64 13.32
CA ASP A 53 -5.67 -0.36 12.80
C ASP A 53 -5.55 0.57 11.59
N ASN A 54 -6.17 0.16 10.48
CA ASN A 54 -6.10 0.84 9.17
C ASN A 54 -4.69 1.12 8.63
N PHE A 55 -3.65 0.49 9.17
CA PHE A 55 -2.30 0.60 8.61
C PHE A 55 -2.18 -0.33 7.38
N PRO A 56 -1.76 0.17 6.21
CA PRO A 56 -1.90 -0.53 4.93
C PRO A 56 -0.93 -1.69 4.74
N ILE A 57 0.02 -1.87 5.67
CA ILE A 57 1.05 -2.91 5.62
C ILE A 57 1.28 -3.52 6.99
N ALA A 58 1.84 -4.72 7.02
CA ALA A 58 2.22 -5.38 8.26
C ALA A 58 3.44 -4.68 8.88
N ILE A 59 3.36 -4.45 10.19
CA ILE A 59 4.41 -3.81 10.98
C ILE A 59 5.05 -4.82 11.93
N GLY A 60 6.38 -4.78 12.03
CA GLY A 60 7.11 -5.60 12.97
C GLY A 60 6.91 -5.15 14.42
N GLU A 61 6.91 -6.09 15.36
CA GLU A 61 6.66 -5.81 16.78
C GLU A 61 7.70 -4.86 17.43
N TYR A 62 8.90 -4.78 16.85
CA TYR A 62 10.04 -4.04 17.38
C TYR A 62 10.42 -2.80 16.56
N VAL A 63 9.53 -2.36 15.67
CA VAL A 63 9.73 -1.10 14.91
C VAL A 63 9.67 0.08 15.89
N SER A 64 10.56 1.05 15.72
CA SER A 64 10.59 2.24 16.57
C SER A 64 9.49 3.24 16.22
N ILE A 65 9.14 4.11 17.16
CA ILE A 65 8.16 5.19 16.93
C ILE A 65 8.63 6.16 15.82
N GLU A 66 9.94 6.39 15.71
CA GLU A 66 10.52 7.22 14.64
C GLU A 66 10.30 6.56 13.27
N GLU A 67 10.69 5.29 13.11
CA GLU A 67 10.46 4.52 11.88
C GLU A 67 8.97 4.45 11.52
N LEU A 68 8.09 4.25 12.52
CA LEU A 68 6.63 4.28 12.32
C LEU A 68 6.16 5.60 11.71
N ASN A 69 6.63 6.73 12.23
CA ASN A 69 6.28 8.04 11.72
C ASN A 69 6.86 8.30 10.32
N GLU A 70 8.09 7.86 10.05
CA GLU A 70 8.68 7.91 8.71
C GLU A 70 7.86 7.12 7.70
N MET A 71 7.43 5.90 8.06
CA MET A 71 6.55 5.08 7.22
C MET A 71 5.21 5.76 6.97
N TYR A 72 4.61 6.38 8.00
CA TYR A 72 3.37 7.14 7.85
C TYR A 72 3.52 8.32 6.88
N GLU A 73 4.60 9.11 6.99
CA GLU A 73 4.89 10.22 6.08
C GLU A 73 5.04 9.73 4.62
N MET A 74 5.77 8.63 4.42
CA MET A 74 5.90 8.00 3.11
C MET A 74 4.54 7.56 2.52
N ILE A 75 3.69 6.97 3.35
CA ILE A 75 2.34 6.54 2.93
C ILE A 75 1.44 7.74 2.60
N GLU A 76 1.53 8.83 3.35
CA GLU A 76 0.79 10.08 3.04
C GLU A 76 1.14 10.66 1.68
N GLU A 77 2.35 10.42 1.17
CA GLU A 77 2.78 10.88 -0.15
C GLU A 77 2.28 10.01 -1.31
N LEU A 78 1.74 8.81 -1.02
CA LEU A 78 1.28 7.87 -2.03
C LEU A 78 -0.17 8.16 -2.45
N PRO A 79 -0.50 8.02 -3.74
CA PRO A 79 -1.88 8.03 -4.20
C PRO A 79 -2.74 6.93 -3.55
N ASP A 80 -4.02 7.22 -3.30
CA ASP A 80 -4.98 6.28 -2.69
C ASP A 80 -4.98 4.89 -3.34
N TYR A 81 -4.87 4.81 -4.67
CA TYR A 81 -4.91 3.55 -5.42
C TYR A 81 -3.67 2.67 -5.15
N ILE A 82 -2.54 3.28 -4.78
CA ILE A 82 -1.34 2.55 -4.34
C ILE A 82 -1.50 2.10 -2.90
N VAL A 83 -1.96 3.02 -2.02
CA VAL A 83 -2.13 2.74 -0.58
C VAL A 83 -3.08 1.57 -0.34
N GLU A 84 -4.12 1.43 -1.15
CA GLU A 84 -5.13 0.36 -1.03
C GLU A 84 -4.54 -1.05 -1.24
N CYS A 85 -3.53 -1.18 -2.10
CA CYS A 85 -2.87 -2.44 -2.44
C CYS A 85 -1.36 -2.39 -2.14
N LEU A 86 -0.97 -1.63 -1.10
CA LEU A 86 0.42 -1.28 -0.85
C LEU A 86 1.31 -2.51 -0.61
N ASP A 87 0.78 -3.57 -0.02
CA ASP A 87 1.50 -4.83 0.20
C ASP A 87 1.87 -5.53 -1.11
N GLU A 88 1.02 -5.45 -2.14
CA GLU A 88 1.30 -5.98 -3.48
C GLU A 88 2.41 -5.17 -4.18
N PHE A 89 2.35 -3.84 -4.08
CA PHE A 89 3.41 -2.96 -4.60
C PHE A 89 4.74 -3.21 -3.90
N ILE A 90 4.76 -3.31 -2.56
CA ILE A 90 5.97 -3.66 -1.80
C ILE A 90 6.47 -5.06 -2.18
N SER A 91 5.59 -6.02 -2.43
CA SER A 91 5.99 -7.36 -2.87
C SER A 91 6.68 -7.33 -4.24
N HIS A 92 6.35 -6.37 -5.09
CA HIS A 92 7.00 -6.15 -6.38
C HIS A 92 8.33 -5.40 -6.25
N TYR A 93 8.30 -4.19 -5.66
CA TYR A 93 9.45 -3.29 -5.58
C TYR A 93 10.44 -3.64 -4.47
N GLY A 94 9.99 -4.37 -3.44
CA GLY A 94 10.78 -4.89 -2.35
C GLY A 94 10.66 -4.11 -1.04
N THR A 95 10.51 -2.78 -1.09
CA THR A 95 10.36 -1.93 0.11
C THR A 95 9.39 -0.78 -0.13
N LEU A 96 8.93 -0.14 0.96
CA LEU A 96 8.05 1.04 0.89
C LEU A 96 8.75 2.23 0.21
N GLU A 97 10.03 2.43 0.50
CA GLU A 97 10.84 3.49 -0.10
C GLU A 97 10.88 3.35 -1.62
N GLU A 98 11.12 2.15 -2.14
CA GLU A 98 11.15 1.90 -3.58
C GLU A 98 9.79 2.16 -4.24
N VAL A 99 8.68 1.86 -3.55
CA VAL A 99 7.32 2.20 -4.03
C VAL A 99 7.15 3.71 -4.13
N VAL A 100 7.58 4.47 -3.12
CA VAL A 100 7.52 5.94 -3.13
C VAL A 100 8.37 6.53 -4.26
N GLU A 101 9.55 5.98 -4.51
CA GLU A 101 10.44 6.44 -5.60
C GLU A 101 9.84 6.20 -6.99
N HIS A 102 9.10 5.10 -7.19
CA HIS A 102 8.53 4.71 -8.50
C HIS A 102 7.04 5.06 -8.65
N LYS A 103 6.43 5.75 -7.67
CA LYS A 103 4.99 6.04 -7.68
C LYS A 103 4.51 6.80 -8.93
N ASP A 104 5.36 7.64 -9.50
CA ASP A 104 5.05 8.45 -10.69
C ASP A 104 5.19 7.66 -12.02
N ASP A 105 5.84 6.49 -12.00
CA ASP A 105 6.01 5.62 -13.16
C ASP A 105 4.88 4.61 -13.33
N ILE A 106 4.07 4.39 -12.28
CA ILE A 106 2.95 3.43 -12.29
C ILE A 106 1.81 3.99 -13.15
N TYR A 107 1.36 3.20 -14.13
CA TYR A 107 0.18 3.56 -14.93
C TYR A 107 -1.09 3.09 -14.23
N TYR A 108 -2.01 4.03 -13.98
CA TYR A 108 -3.28 3.74 -13.34
C TYR A 108 -4.46 3.84 -14.31
N TYR A 109 -5.24 2.78 -14.38
CA TYR A 109 -6.42 2.60 -15.23
C TYR A 109 -7.69 2.54 -14.37
N PRO A 110 -8.27 3.69 -13.95
CA PRO A 110 -9.35 3.76 -12.94
C PRO A 110 -10.69 3.14 -13.37
N ASP A 111 -10.90 2.93 -14.66
CA ASP A 111 -12.15 2.37 -15.20
C ASP A 111 -11.96 0.95 -15.78
N CYS A 112 -10.86 0.29 -15.41
CA CYS A 112 -10.53 -1.06 -15.85
C CYS A 112 -10.63 -2.04 -14.69
N GLU A 113 -11.67 -2.88 -14.67
CA GLU A 113 -11.86 -3.92 -13.65
C GLU A 113 -11.14 -5.23 -14.04
N THR A 114 -10.85 -5.40 -15.33
CA THR A 114 -10.24 -6.62 -15.86
C THR A 114 -9.15 -6.32 -16.89
N MET A 115 -8.29 -7.30 -17.15
CA MET A 115 -7.33 -7.22 -18.27
C MET A 115 -7.99 -7.10 -19.64
N THR A 116 -9.27 -7.48 -19.77
CA THR A 116 -10.04 -7.22 -21.00
C THR A 116 -10.33 -5.72 -21.15
N ASP A 117 -10.63 -5.02 -20.05
CA ASP A 117 -10.84 -3.56 -20.08
C ASP A 117 -9.53 -2.82 -20.37
N VAL A 118 -8.41 -3.27 -19.79
CA VAL A 118 -7.07 -2.77 -20.13
C VAL A 118 -6.79 -2.99 -21.61
N ALA A 119 -7.11 -4.15 -22.16
CA ALA A 119 -6.97 -4.41 -23.60
C ALA A 119 -7.81 -3.46 -24.46
N TYR A 120 -9.05 -3.15 -24.06
CA TYR A 120 -9.85 -2.12 -24.72
C TYR A 120 -9.15 -0.76 -24.68
N TYR A 121 -8.64 -0.35 -23.51
CA TYR A 121 -7.93 0.91 -23.36
C TYR A 121 -6.70 0.99 -24.28
N TYR A 122 -5.88 -0.06 -24.34
CA TYR A 122 -4.69 -0.08 -25.20
C TYR A 122 -5.04 0.03 -26.67
N ILE A 123 -6.03 -0.72 -27.12
CA ILE A 123 -6.34 -0.83 -28.55
C ILE A 123 -7.14 0.39 -29.03
N ASP A 124 -8.15 0.81 -28.28
CA ASP A 124 -9.11 1.81 -28.74
C ASP A 124 -8.70 3.23 -28.29
N GLU A 125 -8.18 3.41 -27.07
CA GLU A 125 -7.80 4.73 -26.54
C GLU A 125 -6.34 5.09 -26.86
N LEU A 126 -5.39 4.15 -26.64
CA LEU A 126 -3.97 4.38 -26.95
C LEU A 126 -3.62 4.08 -28.41
N GLN A 127 -4.54 3.48 -29.17
CA GLN A 127 -4.32 3.05 -30.56
C GLN A 127 -3.05 2.17 -30.72
N ALA A 128 -2.79 1.26 -29.77
CA ALA A 128 -1.57 0.44 -29.74
C ALA A 128 -1.38 -0.43 -31.00
N LEU A 129 -2.47 -0.77 -31.70
CA LEU A 129 -2.45 -1.53 -32.96
C LEU A 129 -2.56 -0.62 -34.21
N GLY A 130 -2.56 0.71 -34.03
CA GLY A 130 -2.78 1.70 -35.08
C GLY A 130 -4.25 1.83 -35.50
N ASP A 131 -4.48 2.41 -36.69
CA ASP A 131 -5.83 2.63 -37.21
C ASP A 131 -6.51 1.31 -37.59
N ILE A 132 -7.46 0.87 -36.76
CA ILE A 132 -8.29 -0.31 -37.02
C ILE A 132 -9.54 0.12 -37.82
N PRO A 133 -9.79 -0.46 -39.01
CA PRO A 133 -11.02 -0.22 -39.73
C PRO A 133 -12.25 -0.60 -38.89
N PRO A 134 -13.33 0.21 -38.85
CA PRO A 134 -14.53 -0.10 -38.07
C PRO A 134 -15.17 -1.46 -38.39
N SER A 135 -14.95 -1.97 -39.61
CA SER A 135 -15.41 -3.30 -40.02
C SER A 135 -14.68 -4.45 -39.33
N LEU A 136 -13.49 -4.23 -38.78
CA LEU A 136 -12.67 -5.23 -38.10
C LEU A 136 -12.73 -5.14 -36.58
N GLN A 137 -13.20 -4.02 -36.00
CA GLN A 137 -13.21 -3.79 -34.56
C GLN A 137 -13.97 -4.89 -33.79
N ASN A 138 -15.15 -5.29 -34.27
CA ASN A 138 -15.96 -6.37 -33.65
C ASN A 138 -15.38 -7.79 -33.81
N TYR A 139 -14.22 -7.94 -34.48
CA TYR A 139 -13.53 -9.22 -34.65
C TYR A 139 -12.24 -9.29 -33.83
N ILE A 140 -11.91 -8.24 -33.08
CA ILE A 140 -10.76 -8.23 -32.17
C ILE A 140 -11.13 -9.03 -30.92
N ASP A 141 -10.25 -9.95 -30.54
CA ASP A 141 -10.38 -10.73 -29.32
C ASP A 141 -9.64 -10.01 -28.18
N TYR A 142 -10.34 -9.07 -27.53
CA TYR A 142 -9.79 -8.27 -26.45
C TYR A 142 -9.44 -9.11 -25.21
N GLU A 143 -10.17 -10.20 -24.95
CA GLU A 143 -9.89 -11.12 -23.86
C GLU A 143 -8.54 -11.82 -24.07
N ALA A 144 -8.30 -12.34 -25.28
CA ALA A 144 -7.02 -12.96 -25.63
C ALA A 144 -5.86 -11.94 -25.56
N TYR A 145 -6.05 -10.72 -26.05
CA TYR A 145 -5.03 -9.68 -25.99
C TYR A 145 -4.71 -9.26 -24.55
N GLY A 146 -5.74 -9.07 -23.71
CA GLY A 146 -5.57 -8.74 -22.30
C GLY A 146 -4.81 -9.82 -21.54
N ARG A 147 -5.08 -11.09 -21.83
CA ARG A 147 -4.31 -12.21 -21.27
C ARG A 147 -2.84 -12.19 -21.70
N ASP A 148 -2.57 -11.86 -22.96
CA ASP A 148 -1.19 -11.73 -23.45
C ASP A 148 -0.45 -10.55 -22.80
N LEU A 149 -1.14 -9.43 -22.55
CA LEU A 149 -0.61 -8.31 -21.77
C LEU A 149 -0.23 -8.75 -20.35
N ASP A 150 -1.15 -9.43 -19.65
CA ASP A 150 -0.93 -9.90 -18.28
C ASP A 150 0.25 -10.88 -18.17
N MET A 151 0.38 -11.80 -19.13
CA MET A 151 1.51 -12.73 -19.18
C MET A 151 2.85 -12.04 -19.48
N GLY A 152 2.81 -10.87 -20.14
CA GLY A 152 3.98 -10.14 -20.62
C GLY A 152 4.35 -8.91 -19.80
N GLY A 153 3.55 -8.54 -18.81
CA GLY A 153 3.71 -7.34 -17.99
C GLY A 153 3.51 -7.63 -16.51
N CYS A 154 3.32 -6.58 -15.71
CA CYS A 154 2.97 -6.69 -14.31
C CYS A 154 1.79 -5.78 -14.01
N PHE A 155 0.64 -6.39 -13.71
CA PHE A 155 -0.59 -5.69 -13.41
C PHE A 155 -1.06 -6.03 -11.99
N ILE A 156 -1.54 -5.02 -11.27
CA ILE A 156 -2.07 -5.12 -9.91
C ILE A 156 -3.53 -4.67 -9.94
N GLU A 157 -4.43 -5.55 -9.51
CA GLU A 157 -5.86 -5.26 -9.42
C GLU A 157 -6.14 -4.50 -8.12
N THR A 158 -6.81 -3.34 -8.23
CA THR A 158 -7.26 -2.54 -7.08
C THR A 158 -8.78 -2.49 -7.06
N SER A 159 -9.42 -2.10 -5.96
CA SER A 159 -10.88 -1.97 -5.90
C SER A 159 -11.43 -0.84 -6.77
N ARG A 160 -10.55 -0.01 -7.33
CA ARG A 160 -10.88 1.19 -8.12
C ARG A 160 -10.28 1.17 -9.53
N GLY A 161 -9.71 0.06 -9.98
CA GLY A 161 -9.10 -0.03 -11.32
C GLY A 161 -7.88 -0.94 -11.36
N MET A 162 -7.16 -0.91 -12.48
CA MET A 162 -5.95 -1.70 -12.69
C MET A 162 -4.72 -0.79 -12.65
N CYS A 163 -3.63 -1.25 -12.05
CA CYS A 163 -2.32 -0.61 -12.12
C CYS A 163 -1.36 -1.45 -12.96
N GLU A 164 -0.55 -0.82 -13.79
CA GLU A 164 0.56 -1.46 -14.50
C GLU A 164 1.88 -0.91 -13.99
N ILE A 165 2.78 -1.83 -13.66
CA ILE A 165 4.16 -1.52 -13.28
C ILE A 165 5.05 -1.66 -14.51
N PRO A 166 5.67 -0.57 -15.00
CA PRO A 166 6.61 -0.65 -16.12
C PRO A 166 7.90 -1.38 -15.73
N TYR A 167 8.53 -2.02 -16.73
CA TYR A 167 9.85 -2.67 -16.61
C TYR A 167 11.03 -1.71 -16.57
#